data_AF-A0A9P5Q4W6-F1
#
_entry.id   AF-A0A9P5Q4W6-F1
#
_cell.length_a   1.000
_cell.length_b   1.000
_cell.length_c   1.000
_cell.angle_alpha   90.00
_cell.angle_beta   90.00
_cell.angle_gamma   90.00
#
_symmetry.space_group_name_H-M   'P 1'
#
loop_
_entity.id
_entity.type
_entity.pdbx_description
1 polymer ?
#
loop_
_entity_poly.entity_id
_entity_poly.type
_entity_poly.pdbx_seq_one_letter_code
_entity_poly.pdbx_strand_id
1 'polypeptide(L)'
;MLPENFHNHPSPLNNSPVHSWGTGSPLDSSPNDADPLSLNSFHLPDRSPSPFSLSNQELPNTTPLIRPGLVDNLANDFGLNDQQRSTLHAYVQFGSVEGGIGKAEMLAKLYAMTVNFDLYNHPKIIEDENNVETLRRMLRDLDVRLQTTFAVTASQTKTIRAVVTDLIYDPMRTCYHELAADVFESLRKNAQQYHFHNVFGVPGYEKTLETTIVKQCSSVRNNFRQHLRDGMAASADEFTHKLNKKYLRLGGPKYSLEQLLNKNIILEQLDEKELGKKMSDPRWKQKIEGFRRLDEAGFKNLASPSNTTTPAQSPALRTGTSPPTNTIHPTNRLLSGQPVGNGAQLGRGMQALAYIR
;
A
#
# COMPACT_ATOMS: atom_id res chain seq x y z
N MET A 1 -21.50 -66.83 10.61
CA MET A 1 -21.40 -65.79 11.65
C MET A 1 -19.97 -65.73 12.14
N LEU A 2 -19.19 -64.81 11.58
CA LEU A 2 -17.85 -64.36 11.98
C LEU A 2 -17.74 -62.90 11.51
N PRO A 3 -17.17 -61.96 12.30
CA PRO A 3 -17.19 -60.54 11.96
C PRO A 3 -15.98 -60.09 11.13
N GLU A 4 -16.20 -58.97 10.45
CA GLU A 4 -15.33 -58.30 9.48
C GLU A 4 -14.03 -57.74 10.07
N ASN A 5 -12.94 -57.88 9.29
CA ASN A 5 -11.63 -57.24 9.51
C ASN A 5 -11.64 -55.81 8.95
N PHE A 6 -11.49 -54.80 9.81
CA PHE A 6 -11.16 -53.44 9.38
C PHE A 6 -9.64 -53.27 9.23
N HIS A 7 -9.23 -52.85 8.04
CA HIS A 7 -7.85 -52.47 7.72
C HIS A 7 -7.46 -51.14 8.36
N ASN A 8 -6.33 -51.12 9.05
CA ASN A 8 -5.65 -49.93 9.55
C ASN A 8 -4.94 -49.20 8.39
N HIS A 9 -5.20 -47.90 8.23
CA HIS A 9 -4.36 -46.99 7.45
C HIS A 9 -3.47 -46.17 8.39
N PRO A 10 -2.15 -46.05 8.15
CA PRO A 10 -1.27 -45.19 8.93
C PRO A 10 -1.34 -43.72 8.45
N SER A 11 -1.38 -42.80 9.42
CA SER A 11 -1.31 -41.36 9.23
C SER A 11 0.04 -40.89 8.69
N PRO A 12 0.10 -39.84 7.83
CA PRO A 12 1.35 -39.27 7.37
C PRO A 12 1.98 -38.31 8.39
N LEU A 13 3.30 -38.38 8.45
CA LEU A 13 4.23 -37.63 9.30
C LEU A 13 4.17 -36.12 9.02
N ASN A 14 4.12 -35.36 10.10
CA ASN A 14 4.12 -33.91 10.14
C ASN A 14 5.58 -33.39 10.18
N ASN A 15 6.11 -32.93 9.05
CA ASN A 15 7.40 -32.24 8.98
C ASN A 15 7.19 -30.72 9.04
N SER A 16 7.58 -30.10 10.16
CA SER A 16 7.67 -28.65 10.29
C SER A 16 9.14 -28.20 10.25
N PRO A 17 9.54 -27.23 9.41
CA PRO A 17 10.88 -26.66 9.45
C PRO A 17 10.98 -25.60 10.55
N VAL A 18 11.94 -25.79 11.46
CA VAL A 18 12.39 -24.80 12.42
C VAL A 18 13.32 -23.82 11.68
N HIS A 19 12.86 -22.59 11.44
CA HIS A 19 13.73 -21.50 11.01
C HIS A 19 14.11 -20.63 12.22
N SER A 20 15.38 -20.74 12.58
CA SER A 20 16.09 -19.90 13.54
C SER A 20 16.20 -18.47 13.01
N TRP A 21 15.84 -17.48 13.82
CA TRP A 21 15.97 -16.06 13.50
C TRP A 21 17.29 -15.54 14.06
N GLY A 22 18.19 -15.14 13.15
CA GLY A 22 19.39 -14.38 13.49
C GLY A 22 19.04 -12.93 13.85
N THR A 23 19.59 -12.47 14.95
CA THR A 23 19.48 -11.11 15.50
C THR A 23 20.32 -10.13 14.66
N GLY A 24 19.68 -9.10 14.09
CA GLY A 24 20.35 -7.96 13.46
C GLY A 24 20.22 -6.69 14.30
N SER A 25 21.35 -6.01 14.51
CA SER A 25 21.52 -4.78 15.29
C SER A 25 20.81 -3.54 14.69
N PRO A 26 20.49 -2.51 15.49
CA PRO A 26 19.79 -1.33 15.03
C PRO A 26 20.76 -0.27 14.47
N LEU A 27 20.44 0.26 13.29
CA LEU A 27 21.02 1.50 12.75
C LEU A 27 20.07 2.66 13.09
N ASP A 28 20.61 3.62 13.82
CA ASP A 28 20.03 4.89 14.20
C ASP A 28 20.13 5.86 13.02
N SER A 29 19.01 6.47 12.62
CA SER A 29 18.97 7.55 11.62
C SER A 29 17.66 8.32 11.76
N SER A 30 17.74 9.44 12.47
CA SER A 30 16.71 10.48 12.55
C SER A 30 16.68 11.32 11.26
N PRO A 31 15.51 11.79 10.79
CA PRO A 31 15.47 13.00 9.98
C PRO A 31 14.55 14.06 10.58
N ASN A 32 15.13 15.24 10.81
CA ASN A 32 14.45 16.51 11.04
C ASN A 32 14.08 17.18 9.70
N ASP A 33 12.97 17.92 9.76
CA ASP A 33 12.62 19.12 8.98
C ASP A 33 12.49 18.99 7.45
N ALA A 34 11.24 18.89 7.00
CA ALA A 34 10.84 19.20 5.62
C ALA A 34 9.92 20.42 5.61
N ASP A 35 10.45 21.53 5.11
CA ASP A 35 9.74 22.76 4.75
C ASP A 35 8.70 22.52 3.63
N PRO A 36 7.60 23.28 3.60
CA PRO A 36 6.59 23.17 2.55
C PRO A 36 7.08 23.79 1.23
N LEU A 37 7.12 22.98 0.18
CA LEU A 37 7.49 23.37 -1.18
C LEU A 37 6.48 24.38 -1.78
N SER A 38 6.98 25.59 -2.02
CA SER A 38 6.35 26.59 -2.88
C SER A 38 6.28 26.11 -4.34
N LEU A 39 5.06 25.99 -4.84
CA LEU A 39 4.73 25.78 -6.26
C LEU A 39 5.07 27.05 -7.07
N ASN A 40 6.35 27.20 -7.44
CA ASN A 40 6.77 28.19 -8.41
C ASN A 40 6.60 27.64 -9.84
N SER A 41 5.79 28.37 -10.60
CA SER A 41 5.65 28.45 -12.04
C SER A 41 6.78 27.78 -12.85
N PHE A 42 6.45 26.68 -13.53
CA PHE A 42 7.30 26.06 -14.55
C PHE A 42 7.36 26.95 -15.78
N HIS A 43 8.34 27.85 -15.80
CA HIS A 43 8.75 28.51 -17.03
C HIS A 43 9.67 27.54 -17.78
N LEU A 44 9.15 26.90 -18.84
CA LEU A 44 9.95 26.12 -19.78
C LEU A 44 10.94 27.07 -20.46
N PRO A 45 12.26 26.92 -20.24
CA PRO A 45 13.22 27.68 -21.02
C PRO A 45 13.15 27.17 -22.46
N ASP A 46 12.86 28.08 -23.38
CA ASP A 46 13.02 27.90 -24.82
C ASP A 46 14.53 27.81 -25.13
N ARG A 47 15.13 26.67 -24.78
CA ARG A 47 16.48 26.28 -25.15
C ARG A 47 16.35 25.09 -26.09
N SER A 48 16.38 25.40 -27.38
CA SER A 48 16.80 24.44 -28.40
C SER A 48 18.10 23.79 -27.92
N PRO A 49 18.15 22.45 -27.70
CA PRO A 49 19.35 21.79 -27.25
C PRO A 49 20.43 21.99 -28.31
N SER A 50 21.47 22.74 -27.95
CA SER A 50 22.64 22.92 -28.80
C SER A 50 23.24 21.54 -29.07
N PRO A 51 23.63 21.21 -30.31
CA PRO A 51 24.29 19.95 -30.60
C PRO A 51 25.55 19.86 -29.73
N PHE A 52 25.64 18.79 -28.94
CA PHE A 52 26.82 18.49 -28.13
C PHE A 52 28.04 18.38 -29.04
N SER A 53 28.85 19.44 -29.13
CA SER A 53 30.20 19.37 -29.69
C SER A 53 31.07 18.61 -28.71
N LEU A 54 31.19 17.30 -28.92
CA LEU A 54 32.18 16.45 -28.26
C LEU A 54 33.57 16.86 -28.74
N SER A 55 34.22 17.76 -27.99
CA SER A 55 35.66 18.01 -28.12
C SER A 55 36.43 16.72 -27.79
N ASN A 56 37.39 16.36 -28.64
CA ASN A 56 38.24 15.16 -28.61
C ASN A 56 38.89 14.86 -27.25
N GLN A 57 38.14 14.31 -26.31
CA GLN A 57 38.69 13.65 -25.14
C GLN A 57 38.87 12.18 -25.51
N GLU A 58 40.12 11.72 -25.61
CA GLU A 58 40.43 10.31 -25.87
C GLU A 58 39.88 9.48 -24.70
N LEU A 59 38.69 8.89 -24.89
CA LEU A 59 38.13 7.95 -23.92
C LEU A 59 39.06 6.74 -23.81
N PRO A 60 39.25 6.20 -22.59
CA PRO A 60 40.02 4.99 -22.39
C PRO A 60 39.45 3.89 -23.28
N ASN A 61 40.35 3.19 -23.97
CA ASN A 61 40.07 2.19 -25.01
C ASN A 61 39.39 0.96 -24.39
N THR A 62 38.13 1.13 -24.00
CA THR A 62 37.30 0.14 -23.33
C THR A 62 36.63 -0.71 -24.38
N THR A 63 36.73 -2.03 -24.24
CA THR A 63 36.10 -2.96 -25.15
C THR A 63 34.59 -2.81 -25.01
N PRO A 64 33.84 -2.49 -26.08
CA PRO A 64 32.42 -2.22 -25.97
C PRO A 64 31.68 -3.47 -25.51
N LEU A 65 30.82 -3.32 -24.50
CA LEU A 65 30.08 -4.42 -23.88
C LEU A 65 29.11 -5.10 -24.87
N ILE A 66 28.64 -4.34 -25.85
CA ILE A 66 27.79 -4.79 -26.96
C ILE A 66 28.57 -4.61 -28.27
N ARG A 67 28.51 -5.62 -29.13
CA ARG A 67 29.18 -5.57 -30.44
C ARG A 67 28.57 -4.46 -31.31
N PRO A 68 29.37 -3.59 -31.93
CA PRO A 68 28.87 -2.52 -32.81
C PRO A 68 27.92 -3.02 -33.91
N GLY A 69 28.20 -4.18 -34.50
CA GLY A 69 27.33 -4.76 -35.54
C GLY A 69 25.90 -5.07 -35.07
N LEU A 70 25.66 -5.29 -33.77
CA LEU A 70 24.30 -5.43 -33.25
C LEU A 70 23.56 -4.09 -33.30
N VAL A 71 24.25 -2.99 -32.97
CA VAL A 71 23.69 -1.63 -33.02
C VAL A 71 23.36 -1.24 -34.46
N ASP A 72 24.24 -1.59 -35.41
CA ASP A 72 24.02 -1.30 -36.83
C ASP A 72 22.86 -2.10 -37.42
N ASN A 73 22.74 -3.40 -37.06
CA ASN A 73 21.60 -4.21 -37.46
C ASN A 73 20.30 -3.62 -36.91
N LEU A 74 20.28 -3.27 -35.61
CA LEU A 74 19.13 -2.66 -34.97
C LEU A 74 18.76 -1.31 -35.62
N ALA A 75 19.74 -0.50 -35.97
CA ALA A 75 19.50 0.77 -36.67
C ALA A 75 18.95 0.56 -38.09
N ASN A 76 19.41 -0.46 -38.80
CA ASN A 76 18.90 -0.81 -40.13
C ASN A 76 17.47 -1.36 -40.07
N ASP A 77 17.18 -2.26 -39.11
CA ASP A 77 15.87 -2.91 -38.95
C ASP A 77 14.76 -1.87 -38.71
N PHE A 78 15.07 -0.79 -38.01
CA PHE A 78 14.15 0.30 -37.68
C PHE A 78 14.29 1.53 -38.60
N GLY A 79 15.06 1.43 -39.69
CA GLY A 79 15.22 2.53 -40.64
C GLY A 79 15.76 3.83 -40.03
N LEU A 80 16.62 3.73 -39.01
CA LEU A 80 17.16 4.88 -38.29
C LEU A 80 18.17 5.64 -39.15
N ASN A 81 18.15 6.97 -39.03
CA ASN A 81 19.11 7.83 -39.71
C ASN A 81 20.51 7.76 -39.06
N ASP A 82 21.52 8.29 -39.75
CA ASP A 82 22.92 8.21 -39.30
C ASP A 82 23.15 8.89 -37.95
N GLN A 83 22.42 9.95 -37.65
CA GLN A 83 22.52 10.67 -36.37
C GLN A 83 21.98 9.82 -35.21
N GLN A 84 20.83 9.17 -35.40
CA GLN A 84 20.23 8.26 -34.42
C GLN A 84 21.11 7.03 -34.20
N ARG A 85 21.66 6.47 -35.28
CA ARG A 85 22.64 5.38 -35.22
C ARG A 85 23.88 5.78 -34.43
N SER A 86 24.44 6.95 -34.71
CA SER A 86 25.58 7.51 -33.96
C SER A 86 25.25 7.67 -32.47
N THR A 87 24.03 8.11 -32.15
CA THR A 87 23.55 8.23 -30.76
C THR A 87 23.47 6.88 -30.05
N LEU A 88 23.01 5.82 -30.73
CA LEU A 88 22.99 4.47 -30.16
C LEU A 88 24.41 3.94 -29.87
N HIS A 89 25.36 4.18 -30.79
CA HIS A 89 26.76 3.81 -30.55
C HIS A 89 27.38 4.57 -29.39
N ALA A 90 27.13 5.88 -29.30
CA ALA A 90 27.58 6.69 -28.18
C ALA A 90 26.99 6.19 -26.85
N TYR A 91 25.71 5.81 -26.84
CA TYR A 91 25.06 5.26 -25.65
C TYR A 91 25.72 3.97 -25.16
N VAL A 92 26.02 3.04 -26.08
CA VAL A 92 26.75 1.80 -25.74
C VAL A 92 28.15 2.11 -25.24
N GLN A 93 28.83 3.08 -25.84
CA GLN A 93 30.17 3.49 -25.43
C GLN A 93 30.18 4.06 -24.00
N PHE A 94 29.28 5.00 -23.68
CA PHE A 94 29.16 5.56 -22.33
C PHE A 94 28.75 4.52 -21.31
N GLY A 95 27.84 3.64 -21.69
CA GLY A 95 27.34 2.62 -20.80
C GLY A 95 28.32 1.45 -20.56
N SER A 96 29.38 1.33 -21.37
CA SER A 96 30.44 0.33 -21.23
C SER A 96 31.59 0.77 -20.31
N VAL A 97 31.55 2.00 -19.78
CA VAL A 97 32.54 2.50 -18.82
C VAL A 97 32.50 1.67 -17.52
N GLU A 98 33.64 1.49 -16.85
CA GLU A 98 33.81 0.63 -15.68
C GLU A 98 32.81 0.98 -14.55
N GLY A 99 32.10 -0.03 -14.02
CA GLY A 99 30.97 0.17 -13.10
C GLY A 99 29.64 0.53 -13.78
N GLY A 100 29.59 0.46 -15.12
CA GLY A 100 28.44 0.80 -15.95
C GLY A 100 27.26 -0.16 -15.90
N ILE A 101 26.31 0.06 -16.81
CA ILE A 101 25.03 -0.63 -16.86
C ILE A 101 25.26 -2.10 -17.25
N GLY A 102 24.61 -3.03 -16.54
CA GLY A 102 24.68 -4.45 -16.87
C GLY A 102 24.20 -4.73 -18.31
N LYS A 103 24.82 -5.71 -18.99
CA LYS A 103 24.56 -6.00 -20.41
C LYS A 103 23.06 -6.17 -20.76
N ALA A 104 22.29 -6.82 -19.89
CA ALA A 104 20.86 -7.03 -20.10
C ALA A 104 20.07 -5.72 -20.03
N GLU A 105 20.37 -4.87 -19.06
CA GLU A 105 19.74 -3.56 -18.92
C GLU A 105 20.16 -2.63 -20.07
N MET A 106 21.42 -2.70 -20.51
CA MET A 106 21.91 -1.98 -21.68
C MET A 106 21.12 -2.32 -22.94
N LEU A 107 20.92 -3.61 -23.22
CA LEU A 107 20.13 -4.06 -24.37
C LEU A 107 18.68 -3.61 -24.30
N ALA A 108 18.07 -3.67 -23.11
CA ALA A 108 16.70 -3.21 -22.91
C ALA A 108 16.57 -1.70 -23.19
N LYS A 109 17.52 -0.89 -22.69
CA LYS A 109 17.52 0.56 -22.94
C LYS A 109 17.85 0.90 -24.39
N LEU A 110 18.76 0.17 -25.02
CA LEU A 110 19.08 0.32 -26.44
C LEU A 110 17.84 0.07 -27.30
N TYR A 111 17.13 -1.03 -27.05
CA TYR A 111 15.89 -1.35 -27.75
C TYR A 111 14.79 -0.29 -27.52
N ALA A 112 14.61 0.15 -26.28
CA ALA A 112 13.66 1.22 -25.97
C ALA A 112 14.00 2.53 -26.69
N MET A 113 15.28 2.89 -26.79
CA MET A 113 15.72 4.10 -27.48
C MET A 113 15.51 4.00 -29.00
N THR A 114 15.76 2.83 -29.60
CA THR A 114 15.45 2.54 -31.01
C THR A 114 13.95 2.67 -31.30
N VAL A 115 13.08 2.08 -30.46
CA VAL A 115 11.63 2.20 -30.61
C VAL A 115 11.18 3.66 -30.49
N ASN A 116 11.78 4.45 -29.60
CA ASN A 116 11.49 5.88 -29.52
C ASN A 116 11.89 6.62 -30.80
N PHE A 117 13.05 6.32 -31.38
CA PHE A 117 13.46 6.94 -32.64
C PHE A 117 12.56 6.57 -33.82
N ASP A 118 12.12 5.31 -33.88
CA ASP A 118 11.13 4.85 -34.85
C ASP A 118 9.82 5.64 -34.73
N LEU A 119 9.35 5.85 -33.50
CA LEU A 119 8.17 6.67 -33.21
C LEU A 119 8.33 8.13 -33.70
N TYR A 120 9.52 8.72 -33.52
CA TYR A 120 9.82 10.08 -34.01
C TYR A 120 9.95 10.17 -35.52
N ASN A 121 10.48 9.13 -36.18
CA ASN A 121 10.65 9.09 -37.63
C ASN A 121 9.30 8.89 -38.35
N HIS A 122 8.33 8.31 -37.67
CA HIS A 122 7.00 8.05 -38.20
C HIS A 122 5.91 8.79 -37.42
N PRO A 123 5.89 10.14 -37.42
CA PRO A 123 4.92 10.93 -36.66
C PRO A 123 3.47 10.67 -37.12
N LYS A 124 3.28 10.24 -38.37
CA LYS A 124 1.98 9.83 -38.91
C LYS A 124 1.37 8.62 -38.20
N ILE A 125 2.21 7.77 -37.59
CA ILE A 125 1.73 6.66 -36.74
C ILE A 125 1.10 7.24 -35.46
N ILE A 126 1.59 8.36 -34.94
CA ILE A 126 1.04 9.03 -33.75
C ILE A 126 -0.19 9.88 -34.10
N GLU A 127 -0.18 10.52 -35.27
CA GLU A 127 -1.26 11.41 -35.74
C GLU A 127 -2.49 10.69 -36.28
N ASP A 128 -2.38 9.40 -36.64
CA ASP A 128 -3.56 8.61 -36.94
C ASP A 128 -4.41 8.54 -35.66
N GLU A 129 -5.57 9.21 -35.64
CA GLU A 129 -6.43 9.36 -34.44
C GLU A 129 -6.76 7.99 -33.80
N ASN A 130 -6.75 6.94 -34.63
CA ASN A 130 -6.88 5.56 -34.22
C ASN A 130 -5.80 5.11 -33.24
N ASN A 131 -4.57 5.62 -33.35
CA ASN A 131 -3.45 5.20 -32.52
C ASN A 131 -3.41 5.90 -31.16
N VAL A 132 -3.79 7.18 -31.08
CA VAL A 132 -3.94 7.87 -29.79
C VAL A 132 -5.08 7.25 -28.99
N GLU A 133 -6.22 6.95 -29.63
CA GLU A 133 -7.33 6.29 -28.92
C GLU A 133 -6.98 4.84 -28.53
N THR A 134 -6.23 4.14 -29.38
CA THR A 134 -5.69 2.80 -29.04
C THR A 134 -4.74 2.87 -27.86
N LEU A 135 -3.82 3.84 -27.81
CA LEU A 135 -2.93 4.06 -26.68
C LEU A 135 -3.71 4.41 -25.41
N ARG A 136 -4.72 5.29 -25.48
CA ARG A 136 -5.60 5.59 -24.33
C ARG A 136 -6.36 4.36 -23.87
N ARG A 137 -6.79 3.48 -24.78
CA ARG A 137 -7.43 2.21 -24.44
C ARG A 137 -6.45 1.26 -23.75
N MET A 138 -5.23 1.12 -24.28
CA MET A 138 -4.19 0.30 -23.66
C MET A 138 -3.76 0.81 -22.28
N LEU A 139 -3.62 2.13 -22.11
CA LEU A 139 -3.30 2.73 -20.81
C LEU A 139 -4.44 2.54 -19.80
N ARG A 140 -5.70 2.69 -20.23
CA ARG A 140 -6.86 2.34 -19.40
C ARG A 140 -6.89 0.86 -19.02
N ASP A 141 -6.60 -0.03 -19.96
CA ASP A 141 -6.53 -1.47 -19.68
C ASP A 141 -5.40 -1.80 -18.69
N LEU A 142 -4.21 -1.19 -18.87
CA LEU A 142 -3.10 -1.33 -17.93
C LEU A 142 -3.46 -0.80 -16.54
N ASP A 143 -4.12 0.35 -16.43
CA ASP A 143 -4.59 0.90 -15.16
C ASP A 143 -5.59 -0.06 -14.48
N VAL A 144 -6.58 -0.58 -15.21
CA VAL A 144 -7.52 -1.59 -14.70
C VAL A 144 -6.78 -2.85 -14.26
N ARG A 145 -5.82 -3.35 -15.05
CA ARG A 145 -5.05 -4.55 -14.70
C ARG A 145 -4.21 -4.31 -13.45
N LEU A 146 -3.51 -3.19 -13.35
CA LEU A 146 -2.77 -2.81 -12.15
C LEU A 146 -3.70 -2.75 -10.93
N GLN A 147 -4.88 -2.16 -11.09
CA GLN A 147 -5.89 -2.10 -10.03
C GLN A 147 -6.37 -3.50 -9.59
N THR A 148 -6.60 -4.41 -10.53
CA THR A 148 -7.04 -5.78 -10.23
C THR A 148 -5.93 -6.69 -9.69
N THR A 149 -4.68 -6.44 -10.06
CA THR A 149 -3.51 -7.25 -9.64
C THR A 149 -2.94 -6.87 -8.28
N PHE A 150 -3.45 -5.82 -7.66
CA PHE A 150 -2.99 -5.43 -6.33
C PHE A 150 -3.19 -6.55 -5.32
N ALA A 151 -2.10 -6.88 -4.64
CA ALA A 151 -2.08 -7.83 -3.55
C ALA A 151 -1.34 -7.22 -2.36
N VAL A 152 -1.89 -7.42 -1.16
CA VAL A 152 -1.23 -7.02 0.08
C VAL A 152 0.06 -7.82 0.22
N THR A 153 1.19 -7.14 0.39
CA THR A 153 2.49 -7.80 0.50
C THR A 153 2.59 -8.64 1.78
N ALA A 154 3.53 -9.59 1.80
CA ALA A 154 3.78 -10.39 3.00
C ALA A 154 4.19 -9.53 4.22
N SER A 155 4.95 -8.45 3.97
CA SER A 155 5.35 -7.49 5.01
C SER A 155 4.13 -6.76 5.58
N GLN A 156 3.30 -6.17 4.71
CA GLN A 156 2.05 -5.52 5.10
C GLN A 156 1.10 -6.47 5.85
N THR A 157 1.03 -7.73 5.43
CA THR A 157 0.22 -8.76 6.12
C THR A 157 0.71 -8.99 7.56
N LYS A 158 2.02 -9.00 7.80
CA LYS A 158 2.59 -9.07 9.16
C LYS A 158 2.22 -7.83 9.97
N THR A 159 2.29 -6.63 9.37
CA THR A 159 1.88 -5.38 10.02
C THR A 159 0.41 -5.39 10.40
N ILE A 160 -0.49 -5.81 9.50
CA ILE A 160 -1.92 -5.98 9.79
C ILE A 160 -2.10 -6.92 10.98
N ARG A 161 -1.43 -8.08 10.97
CA ARG A 161 -1.52 -9.04 12.06
C ARG A 161 -1.04 -8.46 13.40
N ALA A 162 0.02 -7.65 13.39
CA ALA A 162 0.52 -6.99 14.59
C ALA A 162 -0.53 -6.00 15.14
N VAL A 163 -1.09 -5.13 14.29
CA VAL A 163 -2.15 -4.18 14.69
C VAL A 163 -3.39 -4.91 15.23
N VAL A 164 -3.81 -6.00 14.59
CA VAL A 164 -4.91 -6.86 15.07
C VAL A 164 -4.60 -7.43 16.46
N THR A 165 -3.35 -7.85 16.69
CA THR A 165 -2.88 -8.43 17.97
C THR A 165 -2.87 -7.37 19.07
N ASP A 166 -2.43 -6.15 18.76
CA ASP A 166 -2.44 -5.03 19.70
C ASP A 166 -3.91 -4.68 20.08
N LEU A 167 -4.80 -4.57 19.09
CA LEU A 167 -6.20 -4.19 19.30
C LEU A 167 -7.04 -5.29 19.97
N ILE A 168 -6.78 -6.56 19.72
CA ILE A 168 -7.50 -7.65 20.40
C ILE A 168 -7.10 -7.74 21.88
N TYR A 169 -5.87 -7.36 22.20
CA TYR A 169 -5.33 -7.40 23.56
C TYR A 169 -5.57 -6.11 24.35
N ASP A 170 -6.17 -5.08 23.75
CA ASP A 170 -6.64 -3.87 24.43
C ASP A 170 -7.64 -4.18 25.58
N PRO A 171 -7.34 -3.85 26.84
CA PRO A 171 -8.24 -4.09 27.98
C PRO A 171 -9.56 -3.33 27.89
N MET A 172 -9.62 -2.22 27.17
CA MET A 172 -10.85 -1.44 27.01
C MET A 172 -11.80 -2.03 25.97
N ARG A 173 -11.34 -3.01 25.18
CA ARG A 173 -12.14 -3.62 24.12
C ARG A 173 -13.06 -4.70 24.67
N THR A 174 -14.36 -4.46 24.52
CA THR A 174 -15.42 -5.39 24.94
C THR A 174 -16.16 -6.01 23.74
N CYS A 175 -16.08 -5.39 22.56
CA CYS A 175 -16.66 -5.88 21.31
C CYS A 175 -15.56 -6.32 20.32
N TYR A 176 -15.62 -7.59 19.92
CA TYR A 176 -14.70 -8.18 18.92
C TYR A 176 -15.31 -8.28 17.51
N HIS A 177 -16.58 -7.88 17.34
CA HIS A 177 -17.23 -7.87 16.04
C HIS A 177 -16.71 -6.72 15.16
N GLU A 178 -16.45 -5.57 15.78
CA GLU A 178 -15.98 -4.33 15.14
C GLU A 178 -14.45 -4.28 14.97
N LEU A 179 -13.73 -5.33 15.38
CA LEU A 179 -12.27 -5.38 15.34
C LEU A 179 -11.71 -5.09 13.94
N ALA A 180 -12.36 -5.60 12.88
CA ALA A 180 -11.91 -5.37 11.51
C ALA A 180 -12.02 -3.90 11.09
N ALA A 181 -13.11 -3.22 11.48
CA ALA A 181 -13.32 -1.81 11.19
C ALA A 181 -12.29 -0.94 11.94
N ASP A 182 -12.03 -1.25 13.20
CA ASP A 182 -11.04 -0.52 14.00
C ASP A 182 -9.61 -0.70 13.49
N VAL A 183 -9.27 -1.92 13.04
CA VAL A 183 -7.98 -2.17 12.37
C VAL A 183 -7.88 -1.37 11.08
N PHE A 184 -8.94 -1.35 10.28
CA PHE A 184 -8.98 -0.58 9.03
C PHE A 184 -8.75 0.92 9.30
N GLU A 185 -9.46 1.48 10.28
CA GLU A 185 -9.33 2.89 10.64
C GLU A 185 -7.96 3.23 11.25
N SER A 186 -7.40 2.33 12.06
CA SER A 186 -6.04 2.48 12.59
C SER A 186 -4.98 2.49 11.49
N LEU A 187 -5.10 1.61 10.50
CA LEU A 187 -4.21 1.59 9.33
C LEU A 187 -4.39 2.83 8.45
N ARG A 188 -5.62 3.32 8.29
CA ARG A 188 -5.91 4.55 7.54
C ARG A 188 -5.28 5.79 8.20
N LYS A 189 -5.48 5.95 9.51
CA LYS A 189 -4.90 7.07 10.29
C LYS A 189 -3.37 7.07 10.26
N ASN A 190 -2.75 5.90 10.23
CA ASN A 190 -1.30 5.73 10.30
C ASN A 190 -0.72 5.16 8.99
N ALA A 191 -1.33 5.51 7.84
CA ALA A 191 -1.01 4.90 6.56
C ALA A 191 0.46 5.09 6.15
N GLN A 192 1.07 6.23 6.46
CA GLN A 192 2.49 6.48 6.17
C GLN A 192 3.40 5.57 7.01
N GLN A 193 3.17 5.53 8.33
CA GLN A 193 3.96 4.73 9.28
C GLN A 193 3.92 3.23 8.95
N TYR A 194 2.77 2.72 8.50
CA TYR A 194 2.59 1.31 8.20
C TYR A 194 2.83 0.95 6.72
N HIS A 195 3.28 1.90 5.89
CA HIS A 195 3.50 1.71 4.45
C HIS A 195 2.24 1.27 3.68
N PHE A 196 1.10 1.89 3.99
CA PHE A 196 -0.18 1.76 3.27
C PHE A 196 -0.63 3.07 2.58
N HIS A 197 0.24 4.08 2.48
CA HIS A 197 -0.10 5.38 1.88
C HIS A 197 -0.56 5.28 0.41
N ASN A 198 -0.14 4.25 -0.32
CA ASN A 198 -0.53 3.99 -1.70
C ASN A 198 -1.80 3.14 -1.85
N VAL A 199 -2.38 2.67 -0.73
CA VAL A 199 -3.56 1.80 -0.72
C VAL A 199 -4.84 2.61 -0.54
N PHE A 200 -4.80 3.61 0.34
CA PHE A 200 -5.96 4.46 0.63
C PHE A 200 -6.20 5.49 -0.49
N GLY A 201 -7.46 5.73 -0.83
CA GLY A 201 -7.88 6.60 -1.94
C GLY A 201 -8.19 5.85 -3.24
N VAL A 202 -7.83 4.56 -3.35
CA VAL A 202 -8.17 3.70 -4.49
C VAL A 202 -9.18 2.63 -4.04
N PRO A 203 -10.46 2.70 -4.44
CA PRO A 203 -11.51 1.80 -3.94
C PRO A 203 -11.22 0.30 -4.12
N GLY A 204 -10.58 -0.07 -5.24
CA GLY A 204 -10.18 -1.46 -5.50
C GLY A 204 -9.16 -1.98 -4.49
N TYR A 205 -8.17 -1.16 -4.13
CA TYR A 205 -7.12 -1.52 -3.18
C TYR A 205 -7.66 -1.57 -1.75
N GLU A 206 -8.52 -0.62 -1.37
CA GLU A 206 -9.19 -0.61 -0.07
C GLU A 206 -10.02 -1.89 0.15
N LYS A 207 -10.77 -2.34 -0.87
CA LYS A 207 -11.56 -3.59 -0.77
C LYS A 207 -10.69 -4.83 -0.60
N THR A 208 -9.57 -4.92 -1.32
CA THR A 208 -8.61 -6.02 -1.18
C THR A 208 -7.93 -6.01 0.19
N LEU A 209 -7.58 -4.82 0.69
CA LEU A 209 -7.05 -4.64 2.04
C LEU A 209 -8.08 -5.07 3.10
N GLU A 210 -9.33 -4.62 3.00
CA GLU A 210 -10.42 -4.97 3.91
C GLU A 210 -10.63 -6.49 3.99
N THR A 211 -10.67 -7.16 2.84
CA THR A 211 -10.78 -8.63 2.77
C THR A 211 -9.63 -9.31 3.50
N THR A 212 -8.41 -8.77 3.37
CA THR A 212 -7.22 -9.30 4.05
C THR A 212 -7.29 -9.06 5.56
N ILE A 213 -7.74 -7.88 5.99
CA ILE A 213 -7.94 -7.53 7.40
C ILE A 213 -8.97 -8.47 8.05
N VAL A 214 -10.12 -8.72 7.42
CA VAL A 214 -11.16 -9.62 7.94
C VAL A 214 -10.61 -11.04 8.15
N LYS A 215 -9.82 -11.54 7.19
CA LYS A 215 -9.14 -12.85 7.31
C LYS A 215 -8.17 -12.88 8.50
N GLN A 216 -7.32 -11.86 8.64
CA GLN A 216 -6.37 -11.78 9.75
C GLN A 216 -7.06 -11.63 11.10
N CYS A 217 -8.09 -10.78 11.20
CA CYS A 217 -8.92 -10.61 12.40
C CYS A 217 -9.55 -11.95 12.83
N SER A 218 -10.12 -12.69 11.88
CA SER A 218 -10.75 -13.98 12.16
C SER A 218 -9.72 -15.01 12.66
N SER A 219 -8.55 -15.07 12.01
CA SER A 219 -7.46 -15.97 12.41
C SER A 219 -6.91 -15.64 13.81
N VAL A 220 -6.60 -14.37 14.08
CA VAL A 220 -6.07 -13.95 15.39
C VAL A 220 -7.11 -14.15 16.48
N ARG A 221 -8.39 -13.83 16.22
CA ARG A 221 -9.49 -14.05 17.17
C ARG A 221 -9.66 -15.53 17.52
N ASN A 222 -9.60 -16.43 16.55
CA ASN A 222 -9.71 -17.86 16.80
C ASN A 222 -8.53 -18.38 17.64
N ASN A 223 -7.31 -17.94 17.33
CA ASN A 223 -6.13 -18.28 18.14
C ASN A 223 -6.23 -17.71 19.56
N PHE A 224 -6.71 -16.48 19.71
CA PHE A 224 -6.92 -15.86 21.02
C PHE A 224 -7.92 -16.67 21.85
N ARG A 225 -9.09 -17.01 21.28
CA ARG A 225 -10.08 -17.89 21.93
C ARG A 225 -9.48 -19.23 22.34
N GLN A 226 -8.64 -19.83 21.51
CA GLN A 226 -7.97 -21.08 21.87
C GLN A 226 -7.04 -20.90 23.08
N HIS A 227 -6.23 -19.85 23.11
CA HIS A 227 -5.36 -19.59 24.27
C HIS A 227 -6.14 -19.26 25.54
N LEU A 228 -7.31 -18.60 25.42
CA LEU A 228 -8.19 -18.42 26.57
C LEU A 228 -8.62 -19.78 27.13
N ARG A 229 -9.11 -20.69 26.28
CA ARG A 229 -9.52 -22.05 26.69
C ARG A 229 -8.37 -22.85 27.29
N ASP A 230 -7.21 -22.85 26.65
CA ASP A 230 -6.03 -23.58 27.12
C ASP A 230 -5.47 -23.00 28.44
N GLY A 231 -5.79 -21.75 28.74
CA GLY A 231 -5.32 -21.03 29.92
C GLY A 231 -6.20 -21.19 31.17
N MET A 232 -7.45 -21.66 31.04
CA MET A 232 -8.40 -21.77 32.15
C MET A 232 -7.98 -22.75 33.26
N ALA A 233 -7.02 -23.65 32.98
CA ALA A 233 -6.48 -24.57 33.98
C ALA A 233 -5.28 -23.97 34.77
N ALA A 234 -4.73 -22.84 34.33
CA ALA A 234 -3.59 -22.19 34.96
C ALA A 234 -4.06 -21.16 36.01
N SER A 235 -3.16 -20.73 36.91
CA SER A 235 -3.45 -19.60 37.79
C SER A 235 -3.57 -18.30 36.98
N ALA A 236 -4.35 -17.33 37.47
CA ALA A 236 -4.55 -16.05 36.79
C ALA A 236 -3.22 -15.32 36.48
N ASP A 237 -2.22 -15.43 37.37
CA ASP A 237 -0.89 -14.85 37.19
C ASP A 237 -0.11 -15.53 36.05
N GLU A 238 -0.08 -16.87 36.04
CA GLU A 238 0.59 -17.64 35.00
C GLU A 238 -0.07 -17.41 33.63
N PHE A 239 -1.41 -17.41 33.60
CA PHE A 239 -2.20 -17.12 32.43
C PHE A 239 -1.92 -15.72 31.87
N THR A 240 -1.92 -14.71 32.74
CA THR A 240 -1.64 -13.31 32.37
C THR A 240 -0.22 -13.17 31.83
N HIS A 241 0.77 -13.79 32.47
CA HIS A 241 2.15 -13.76 31.98
C HIS A 241 2.27 -14.40 30.59
N LYS A 242 1.63 -15.55 30.38
CA LYS A 242 1.64 -16.28 29.11
C LYS A 242 0.96 -15.49 27.98
N LEU A 243 -0.17 -14.84 28.24
CA LEU A 243 -0.83 -13.97 27.27
C LEU A 243 -0.02 -12.71 26.96
N ASN A 244 0.53 -12.05 27.98
CA ASN A 244 1.39 -10.88 27.80
C ASN A 244 2.56 -11.18 26.88
N LYS A 245 3.25 -12.31 27.11
CA LYS A 245 4.38 -12.73 26.26
C LYS A 245 4.01 -12.90 24.79
N LYS A 246 2.75 -13.26 24.49
CA LYS A 246 2.30 -13.60 23.13
C LYS A 246 1.63 -12.45 22.39
N TYR A 247 0.91 -11.60 23.12
CA TYR A 247 0.05 -10.56 22.55
C TYR A 247 0.56 -9.14 22.80
N LEU A 248 1.40 -8.92 23.81
CA LEU A 248 1.98 -7.62 24.07
C LEU A 248 3.26 -7.44 23.24
N ARG A 249 3.24 -6.52 22.28
CA ARG A 249 4.42 -6.20 21.49
C ARG A 249 5.43 -5.41 22.32
N LEU A 250 6.72 -5.67 22.13
CA LEU A 250 7.79 -4.79 22.62
C LEU A 250 7.63 -3.40 22.00
N GLY A 251 7.52 -2.36 22.83
CA GLY A 251 7.22 -0.99 22.39
C GLY A 251 5.76 -0.75 21.98
N GLY A 252 4.84 -1.66 22.30
CA GLY A 252 3.40 -1.44 22.17
C GLY A 252 2.82 -0.55 23.30
N PRO A 253 1.50 -0.37 23.32
CA PRO A 253 0.81 0.34 24.41
C PRO A 253 1.17 -0.27 25.76
N LYS A 254 1.51 0.59 26.73
CA LYS A 254 1.83 0.16 28.09
C LYS A 254 0.54 0.11 28.91
N TYR A 255 0.05 -1.09 29.17
CA TYR A 255 -1.05 -1.32 30.10
C TYR A 255 -0.50 -1.62 31.49
N SER A 256 -1.17 -1.17 32.54
CA SER A 256 -0.79 -1.56 33.91
C SER A 256 -1.04 -3.06 34.10
N LEU A 257 -0.26 -3.71 34.96
CA LEU A 257 -0.47 -5.13 35.28
C LEU A 257 -1.89 -5.36 35.81
N GLU A 258 -2.41 -4.43 36.61
CA GLU A 258 -3.77 -4.46 37.14
C GLU A 258 -4.84 -4.42 36.05
N GLN A 259 -4.68 -3.58 35.02
CA GLN A 259 -5.61 -3.53 33.87
C GLN A 259 -5.62 -4.86 33.12
N LEU A 260 -4.45 -5.45 32.91
CA LEU A 260 -4.33 -6.73 32.22
C LEU A 260 -4.92 -7.88 33.05
N LEU A 261 -4.70 -7.86 34.37
CA LEU A 261 -5.25 -8.84 35.30
C LEU A 261 -6.78 -8.75 35.35
N ASN A 262 -7.33 -7.53 35.52
CA ASN A 262 -8.78 -7.28 35.53
C ASN A 262 -9.42 -7.75 34.22
N LYS A 263 -8.81 -7.43 33.08
CA LYS A 263 -9.26 -7.93 31.78
C LYS A 263 -9.27 -9.46 31.74
N ASN A 264 -8.19 -10.11 32.14
CA ASN A 264 -8.08 -11.56 32.07
C ASN A 264 -9.05 -12.26 33.02
N ILE A 265 -9.31 -11.71 34.20
CA ILE A 265 -10.34 -12.18 35.12
C ILE A 265 -11.72 -12.06 34.47
N ILE A 266 -12.03 -10.93 33.81
CA ILE A 266 -13.30 -10.75 33.09
C ILE A 266 -13.41 -11.79 31.95
N LEU A 267 -12.32 -12.03 31.22
CA LEU A 267 -12.28 -13.01 30.14
C LEU A 267 -12.39 -14.47 30.63
N GLU A 268 -11.87 -14.78 31.81
CA GLU A 268 -11.97 -16.09 32.45
C GLU A 268 -13.40 -16.36 32.98
N GLN A 269 -14.03 -15.33 33.57
CA GLN A 269 -15.43 -15.41 34.03
C GLN A 269 -16.45 -15.47 32.88
N LEU A 270 -16.01 -15.13 31.67
CA LEU A 270 -16.77 -15.18 30.44
C LEU A 270 -16.74 -16.61 29.85
N ASP A 271 -17.32 -17.57 30.59
CA ASP A 271 -17.40 -18.98 30.17
C ASP A 271 -18.18 -19.16 28.85
N GLU A 272 -17.73 -20.13 28.04
CA GLU A 272 -18.00 -20.23 26.61
C GLU A 272 -19.48 -20.51 26.29
N LYS A 273 -20.21 -21.09 27.25
CA LYS A 273 -21.66 -21.36 27.15
C LYS A 273 -22.52 -20.09 27.22
N GLU A 274 -21.97 -19.00 27.74
CA GLU A 274 -22.68 -17.74 27.85
C GLU A 274 -22.14 -16.63 26.94
N LEU A 275 -20.94 -16.73 26.39
CA LEU A 275 -20.44 -15.70 25.47
C LEU A 275 -21.36 -15.50 24.25
N GLY A 276 -21.89 -16.59 23.69
CA GLY A 276 -22.81 -16.55 22.55
C GLY A 276 -24.24 -16.13 22.90
N LYS A 277 -24.70 -16.39 24.14
CA LYS A 277 -26.06 -16.06 24.60
C LYS A 277 -26.16 -14.71 25.32
N LYS A 278 -25.09 -14.26 26.00
CA LYS A 278 -25.03 -13.01 26.76
C LYS A 278 -24.54 -11.82 25.94
N MET A 279 -23.73 -11.97 24.89
CA MET A 279 -23.41 -10.83 24.02
C MET A 279 -24.64 -10.22 23.32
N SER A 280 -25.70 -11.00 23.17
CA SER A 280 -27.01 -10.58 22.65
C SER A 280 -27.99 -10.13 23.76
N ASP A 281 -27.67 -10.31 25.04
CA ASP A 281 -28.52 -9.92 26.18
C ASP A 281 -28.34 -8.42 26.51
N PRO A 282 -29.41 -7.59 26.47
CA PRO A 282 -29.37 -6.18 26.84
C PRO A 282 -28.83 -5.90 28.25
N ARG A 283 -29.03 -6.82 29.22
CA ARG A 283 -28.53 -6.67 30.59
C ARG A 283 -27.02 -6.77 30.64
N TRP A 284 -26.42 -7.55 29.75
CA TRP A 284 -24.97 -7.68 29.67
C TRP A 284 -24.33 -6.41 29.11
N LYS A 285 -24.97 -5.81 28.09
CA LYS A 285 -24.57 -4.48 27.59
C LYS A 285 -24.63 -3.42 28.70
N GLN A 286 -25.67 -3.42 29.54
CA GLN A 286 -25.74 -2.53 30.72
C GLN A 286 -24.64 -2.80 31.76
N LYS A 287 -24.28 -4.07 32.01
CA LYS A 287 -23.22 -4.41 32.97
C LYS A 287 -21.84 -3.99 32.45
N ILE A 288 -21.56 -4.21 31.18
CA ILE A 288 -20.35 -3.73 30.50
C ILE A 288 -20.30 -2.19 30.52
N GLU A 289 -21.40 -1.53 30.20
CA GLU A 289 -21.51 -0.07 30.29
C GLU A 289 -21.32 0.43 31.72
N GLY A 290 -21.74 -0.34 32.73
CA GLY A 290 -21.47 -0.07 34.14
C GLY A 290 -19.99 -0.15 34.49
N PHE A 291 -19.28 -1.18 34.01
CA PHE A 291 -17.82 -1.29 34.16
C PHE A 291 -17.09 -0.17 33.42
N ARG A 292 -17.53 0.16 32.20
CA ARG A 292 -17.00 1.29 31.43
C ARG A 292 -17.19 2.63 32.16
N ARG A 293 -18.35 2.85 32.81
CA ARG A 293 -18.61 4.04 33.62
C ARG A 293 -17.79 4.08 34.91
N LEU A 294 -17.52 2.92 35.52
CA LEU A 294 -16.63 2.81 36.67
C LEU A 294 -15.19 3.16 36.29
N ASP A 295 -14.74 2.73 35.10
CA ASP A 295 -13.44 3.14 34.57
C ASP A 295 -13.41 4.63 34.19
N GLU A 296 -14.44 5.17 33.52
CA GLU A 296 -14.50 6.62 33.21
C GLU A 296 -14.56 7.49 34.48
N ALA A 297 -15.22 7.01 35.55
CA ALA A 297 -15.25 7.68 36.86
C ALA A 297 -13.92 7.54 37.62
N GLY A 298 -13.27 6.36 37.54
CA GLY A 298 -11.94 6.13 38.10
C GLY A 298 -10.85 6.95 37.41
N PHE A 299 -10.95 7.12 36.08
CA PHE A 299 -10.01 7.90 35.29
C PHE A 299 -10.15 9.42 35.50
N LYS A 300 -11.37 9.94 35.69
CA LYS A 300 -11.56 11.37 35.99
C LYS A 300 -10.90 11.80 37.31
N ASN A 301 -10.76 10.88 38.26
CA ASN A 301 -10.09 11.13 39.53
C ASN A 301 -8.56 11.05 39.43
N LEU A 302 -8.00 10.35 38.43
CA LEU A 302 -6.55 10.23 38.20
C LEU A 302 -6.02 11.27 37.18
N ALA A 303 -6.87 11.77 36.30
CA ALA A 303 -6.52 12.79 35.30
C ALA A 303 -6.79 14.24 35.74
N SER A 304 -7.20 14.46 37.01
CA SER A 304 -7.34 15.81 37.55
C SER A 304 -5.94 16.42 37.74
N PRO A 305 -5.57 17.49 37.00
CA PRO A 305 -4.29 18.14 37.20
C PRO A 305 -4.26 18.71 38.61
N SER A 306 -3.24 18.36 39.39
CA SER A 306 -2.91 19.06 40.63
C SER A 306 -2.84 20.55 40.34
N ASN A 307 -3.67 21.33 41.04
CA ASN A 307 -3.78 22.78 40.90
C ASN A 307 -2.40 23.45 40.98
N THR A 308 -1.84 23.82 39.82
CA THR A 308 -0.72 24.73 39.74
C THR A 308 -1.26 26.15 39.70
N THR A 309 -0.93 26.88 40.75
CA THR A 309 -1.05 28.32 41.00
C THR A 309 -1.29 29.20 39.76
N THR A 310 -2.46 29.83 39.75
CA THR A 310 -2.88 30.92 38.86
C THR A 310 -2.02 32.18 39.06
N PRO A 311 -1.45 32.80 38.01
CA PRO A 311 -1.22 34.23 37.97
C PRO A 311 -2.33 34.95 37.20
N ALA A 312 -2.69 36.11 37.73
CA ALA A 312 -3.81 36.96 37.33
C ALA A 312 -3.81 37.36 35.84
N GLN A 313 -5.00 37.33 35.23
CA GLN A 313 -5.29 38.02 33.97
C GLN A 313 -5.87 39.41 34.23
N SER A 314 -5.39 40.39 33.47
CA SER A 314 -6.02 41.70 33.27
C SER A 314 -6.60 41.79 31.85
N PRO A 315 -7.61 42.65 31.60
CA PRO A 315 -8.61 42.42 30.56
C PRO A 315 -8.47 43.30 29.30
N ALA A 316 -9.17 42.82 28.27
CA ALA A 316 -9.79 43.54 27.15
C ALA A 316 -8.91 44.13 26.02
N LEU A 317 -9.22 43.73 24.78
CA LEU A 317 -9.66 44.68 23.75
C LEU A 317 -10.43 43.97 22.62
N ARG A 318 -11.64 44.47 22.34
CA ARG A 318 -12.45 44.21 21.15
C ARG A 318 -11.94 45.07 20.00
N THR A 319 -11.84 44.50 18.79
CA THR A 319 -12.08 45.08 17.45
C THR A 319 -11.79 43.96 16.43
N GLY A 320 -12.42 43.76 15.27
CA GLY A 320 -13.50 44.43 14.55
C GLY A 320 -13.74 43.68 13.23
N THR A 321 -15.00 43.73 12.77
CA THR A 321 -15.47 43.83 11.38
C THR A 321 -14.80 43.03 10.24
N SER A 322 -15.58 42.10 9.69
CA SER A 322 -15.40 41.41 8.41
C SER A 322 -15.93 42.24 7.23
N PRO A 323 -15.33 42.16 6.02
CA PRO A 323 -15.91 42.71 4.79
C PRO A 323 -16.62 41.62 3.94
N PRO A 324 -17.50 42.03 3.00
CA PRO A 324 -18.51 41.16 2.39
C PRO A 324 -18.02 40.37 1.17
N THR A 325 -18.67 39.23 0.98
CA THR A 325 -18.53 38.27 -0.12
C THR A 325 -19.18 38.81 -1.40
N ASN A 326 -18.39 39.01 -2.46
CA ASN A 326 -18.90 39.27 -3.81
C ASN A 326 -19.17 37.95 -4.54
N THR A 327 -20.46 37.68 -4.77
CA THR A 327 -20.94 36.56 -5.60
C THR A 327 -21.01 37.02 -7.06
N ILE A 328 -20.16 36.44 -7.92
CA ILE A 328 -20.22 36.64 -9.37
C ILE A 328 -20.90 35.41 -9.98
N HIS A 329 -22.09 35.60 -10.56
CA HIS A 329 -22.76 34.64 -11.42
C HIS A 329 -22.18 34.70 -12.85
N PRO A 330 -21.80 33.58 -13.46
CA PRO A 330 -21.64 33.51 -14.91
C PRO A 330 -22.92 32.99 -15.58
N THR A 331 -23.51 33.85 -16.41
CA THR A 331 -24.61 33.55 -17.32
C THR A 331 -24.05 32.79 -18.54
N ASN A 332 -24.28 31.48 -18.63
CA ASN A 332 -23.93 30.70 -19.81
C ASN A 332 -25.08 30.72 -20.83
N ARG A 333 -24.76 31.28 -22.00
CA ARG A 333 -25.59 31.43 -23.20
C ARG A 333 -25.60 30.12 -23.99
N LEU A 334 -26.79 29.53 -24.14
CA LEU A 334 -27.07 28.43 -25.07
C LEU A 334 -26.91 28.91 -26.52
N LEU A 335 -26.03 28.27 -27.27
CA LEU A 335 -26.02 28.27 -28.74
C LEU A 335 -26.03 26.82 -29.21
N SER A 336 -27.21 26.37 -29.60
CA SER A 336 -27.45 25.12 -30.32
C SER A 336 -27.10 25.32 -31.80
N GLY A 337 -26.12 24.57 -32.31
CA GLY A 337 -25.82 24.46 -33.73
C GLY A 337 -25.63 22.99 -34.11
N GLN A 338 -26.60 22.44 -34.86
CA GLN A 338 -26.44 21.19 -35.60
C GLN A 338 -25.56 21.40 -36.85
N PRO A 339 -24.89 20.34 -37.32
CA PRO A 339 -25.23 19.79 -38.63
C PRO A 339 -25.31 18.24 -38.60
N VAL A 340 -26.36 17.60 -39.13
CA VAL A 340 -26.57 17.19 -40.53
C VAL A 340 -25.42 16.36 -41.13
N GLY A 341 -25.61 15.04 -41.09
CA GLY A 341 -25.42 14.05 -42.17
C GLY A 341 -24.15 14.03 -43.03
N ASN A 342 -23.48 12.88 -43.05
CA ASN A 342 -23.46 12.04 -44.25
C ASN A 342 -22.83 10.67 -43.98
N GLY A 343 -23.52 9.61 -44.43
CA GLY A 343 -22.98 8.27 -44.47
C GLY A 343 -22.00 8.11 -45.63
N ALA A 344 -20.95 7.34 -45.39
CA ALA A 344 -20.12 6.76 -46.45
C ALA A 344 -19.85 5.30 -46.10
N GLN A 345 -20.40 4.45 -46.95
CA GLN A 345 -20.33 3.02 -46.99
C GLN A 345 -19.17 2.63 -47.91
N LEU A 346 -18.11 2.03 -47.36
CA LEU A 346 -17.01 1.35 -48.09
C LEU A 346 -16.48 0.30 -47.10
N GLY A 347 -16.47 -1.02 -47.32
CA GLY A 347 -16.47 -1.78 -48.56
C GLY A 347 -15.07 -2.35 -48.82
N ARG A 348 -14.91 -3.67 -48.63
CA ARG A 348 -13.72 -4.52 -48.86
C ARG A 348 -12.63 -4.40 -47.78
N GLY A 349 -12.02 -5.45 -47.25
CA GLY A 349 -11.92 -6.85 -47.66
C GLY A 349 -10.44 -7.25 -47.64
N MET A 350 -10.03 -8.16 -46.77
CA MET A 350 -8.90 -9.06 -47.03
C MET A 350 -9.01 -10.30 -46.13
N GLN A 351 -9.05 -11.43 -46.81
CA GLN A 351 -8.88 -12.78 -46.28
C GLN A 351 -7.40 -13.05 -46.00
N ALA A 352 -7.19 -14.15 -45.27
CA ALA A 352 -6.02 -15.02 -45.27
C ALA A 352 -4.77 -14.53 -44.53
N LEU A 353 -4.45 -15.24 -43.44
CA LEU A 353 -3.39 -16.26 -43.48
C LEU A 353 -3.52 -17.18 -42.26
N ALA A 354 -4.01 -18.39 -42.53
CA ALA A 354 -3.74 -19.57 -41.73
C ALA A 354 -2.43 -20.21 -42.23
N TYR A 355 -1.81 -20.99 -41.36
CA TYR A 355 -0.65 -21.87 -41.59
C TYR A 355 0.73 -21.21 -41.72
N ILE A 356 1.62 -21.49 -40.75
CA ILE A 356 2.72 -22.46 -40.88
C ILE A 356 3.18 -22.90 -39.47
N ARG A 357 3.45 -24.21 -39.39
CA ARG A 357 4.01 -25.09 -38.33
C ARG A 357 4.61 -24.50 -37.06
#